data_AF-A0A316LWT1-F1
#
_entry.id   AF-A0A316LWT1-F1
#
_cell.length_a   1.000
_cell.length_b   1.000
_cell.length_c   1.000
_cell.angle_alpha   90.00
_cell.angle_beta   90.00
_cell.angle_gamma   90.00
#
_symmetry.space_group_name_H-M   'P 1'
#
loop_
_entity.id
_entity.type
_entity.pdbx_description
1 polymer ?
#
loop_
_entity_poly.entity_id
_entity_poly.type
_entity_poly.pdbx_seq_one_letter_code
_entity_poly.pdbx_strand_id
1 'polypeptide(L)' 'ELFTKALESYRMTVTVRRSLGGDINASCGQLRAEHSQG' A
#
# COMPACT_ATOMS: atom_id res chain seq x y z
N GLU A 1 9.83 7.17 -7.86
CA GLU A 1 11.17 7.77 -8.00
C GLU A 1 11.26 9.18 -7.41
N LEU A 2 10.67 10.22 -8.01
CA LEU A 2 10.85 11.62 -7.55
C LEU A 2 10.50 11.83 -6.07
N PHE A 3 9.35 11.30 -5.64
CA PHE A 3 8.88 11.43 -4.26
C PHE A 3 9.81 10.72 -3.25
N THR A 4 10.21 9.47 -3.56
CA THR A 4 11.17 8.69 -2.77
C THR A 4 12.49 9.45 -2.61
N LYS A 5 13.06 9.94 -3.72
CA LYS A 5 14.33 10.68 -3.73
C LYS A 5 14.25 11.99 -2.95
N ALA A 6 13.12 12.70 -3.05
CA ALA A 6 12.90 13.91 -2.28
C ALA A 6 12.95 13.63 -0.77
N LEU A 7 12.24 12.60 -0.31
CA LEU A 7 12.23 12.21 1.12
C LEU A 7 13.60 11.71 1.60
N GLU A 8 14.31 10.92 0.79
CA GLU A 8 15.67 10.47 1.09
C GLU A 8 16.65 11.64 1.24
N SER A 9 16.48 12.72 0.46
CA SER A 9 17.31 13.94 0.61
C SER A 9 17.17 14.62 1.98
N TYR A 10 16.03 14.44 2.65
CA TYR A 10 15.80 14.89 4.03
C TYR A 10 16.28 13.88 5.08
N ARG A 11 17.06 12.87 4.68
CA ARG A 11 17.56 11.77 5.52
C ARG A 11 16.45 10.91 6.16
N MET A 12 15.28 10.84 5.50
CA MET A 12 14.22 9.93 5.90
C MET A 12 14.48 8.55 5.30
N THR A 13 14.30 7.49 6.10
CA THR A 13 14.32 6.12 5.57
C THR A 13 12.99 5.84 4.87
N VAL A 14 13.04 5.45 3.59
CA VAL A 14 11.84 5.22 2.77
C VAL A 14 11.83 3.79 2.24
N THR A 15 10.65 3.18 2.18
CA THR A 15 10.46 1.88 1.55
C THR A 15 9.16 1.89 0.75
N VAL A 16 9.24 1.59 -0.54
CA VAL A 16 8.07 1.41 -1.40
C VAL A 16 7.56 -0.02 -1.23
N ARG A 17 6.33 -0.19 -0.72
CA ARG A 17 5.71 -1.52 -0.59
C ARG A 17 5.25 -2.00 -1.97
N ARG A 18 5.52 -3.26 -2.28
CA ARG A 18 4.95 -3.92 -3.47
C ARG A 18 3.48 -4.25 -3.19
N SER A 19 2.63 -4.09 -4.20
CA SER A 19 1.25 -4.57 -4.14
C SER A 19 1.21 -6.09 -4.25
N LEU A 20 0.40 -6.74 -3.42
CA LEU A 20 0.22 -8.20 -3.39
C LEU A 20 -1.25 -8.54 -3.12
N GLY A 21 -1.77 -9.56 -3.82
CA GLY A 21 -3.14 -10.05 -3.63
C GLY A 21 -4.22 -9.20 -4.29
N GLY A 22 -3.85 -8.40 -5.29
CA GLY A 22 -4.80 -7.54 -6.03
C GLY A 22 -5.81 -8.32 -6.86
N ASP A 23 -5.36 -9.46 -7.39
CA ASP A 23 -6.11 -10.45 -8.16
C ASP A 23 -7.19 -11.18 -7.34
N ILE A 24 -7.04 -11.21 -6.01
CA ILE A 24 -7.97 -11.85 -5.07
C ILE A 24 -8.64 -10.84 -4.11
N ASN A 25 -8.65 -9.54 -4.46
CA ASN A 25 -9.22 -8.45 -3.64
C ASN A 25 -8.66 -8.37 -2.20
N ALA A 26 -7.41 -8.78 -2.02
CA ALA A 26 -6.72 -8.81 -0.72
C ALA A 26 -5.58 -7.78 -0.59
N SER A 27 -5.35 -6.92 -1.59
CA SER A 27 -4.41 -5.81 -1.41
C SER A 27 -4.92 -4.84 -0.35
N CYS A 28 -4.01 -4.04 0.23
CA CYS A 28 -4.38 -3.01 1.18
C CYS A 28 -5.48 -2.09 0.60
N GLY A 29 -6.58 -1.93 1.34
CA GLY A 29 -7.74 -1.12 0.93
C GLY A 29 -8.79 -1.86 0.09
N GLN A 30 -8.57 -3.11 -0.32
CA GLN A 30 -9.56 -3.89 -1.07
C GLN A 30 -10.49 -4.75 -0.19
N LEU A 31 -10.11 -5.03 1.06
CA LEU A 31 -10.97 -5.80 1.98
C LEU A 31 -12.28 -5.05 2.23
N ARG A 32 -13.38 -5.63 1.77
CA ARG A 32 -14.74 -5.17 2.04
C ARG A 32 -15.40 -6.12 3.03
N ALA A 33 -16.13 -5.57 4.00
CA ALA A 33 -16.84 -6.36 5.00
C ALA A 33 -18.15 -6.93 4.41
N GLU A 34 -18.04 -7.84 3.44
CA GLU A 34 -19.22 -8.43 2.77
C GLU A 34 -20.00 -9.39 3.68
N HIS A 35 -19.38 -9.87 4.76
CA HIS A 35 -19.99 -10.74 5.77
C HIS A 35 -20.72 -10.00 6.91
N SER A 36 -20.77 -8.66 6.90
CA SER A 36 -21.44 -7.89 7.97
C SER A 36 -22.93 -7.64 7.73
N GLN A 37 -23.50 -8.18 6.65
CA GLN A 37 -24.94 -8.18 6.38
C GLN A 37 -25.56 -9.41 7.08
N GLY A 38 -25.84 -9.26 8.37
CA GLY A 38 -26.70 -10.17 9.14
C GLY A 38 -28.07 -9.54 9.32
#